data_AF-A0A4Y9VS60-F1
#
_entry.id   AF-A0A4Y9VS60-F1
#
_cell.length_a   1.000
_cell.length_b   1.000
_cell.length_c   1.000
_cell.angle_alpha   90.00
_cell.angle_beta   90.00
_cell.angle_gamma   90.00
#
_symmetry.space_group_name_H-M   'P 1'
#
loop_
_entity.id
_entity.type
_entity.pdbx_description
1 polymer ?
#
loop_
_entity_poly.entity_id
_entity_poly.type
_entity_poly.pdbx_seq_one_letter_code
_entity_poly.pdbx_strand_id
1 'polypeptide(L)'
;MFERPSGGDAAILVSVDFGENDYQESLEELRQLSLSAGLAVLGKVEGKRSVPDAKLFIGSGKADELAQMMQATESHVAVFNHDLTPSQQRNLERLLQARVVDRTGLILDIFSQRAQTHEGKLQVELAQLEHLSTRLVRGWTHLERQKGGIGVRGGPGETQLELDRRMLRIRVKQLREKLLKLKAQRGMQRRARKRSNVMTVSLVGYTNAGKSTIFNRLTKANIYAADQLFATLDTTTHKIYIAGCGSVVLSDTVGFIKHLPHALVEAFGATLEEAVQADLLLHIVDTASTNRDEQIAQVNKVLHEIGASEVPQIVVYNQIDRVGLEPAIGRDEYGRITSLHVSAKTGEGLDFLRLAMAEHYQYVQKQSTEESAFV
;
A
#
# COMPACT_ATOMS: atom_id res chain seq x y z
N MET A 1 19.40 14.77 12.47
CA MET A 1 19.05 13.98 11.27
C MET A 1 18.99 12.55 11.76
N PHE A 2 17.82 12.03 12.12
CA PHE A 2 17.73 10.64 12.57
C PHE A 2 17.89 9.78 11.33
N GLU A 3 18.99 9.02 11.30
CA GLU A 3 19.33 8.13 10.21
C GLU A 3 18.22 7.09 10.01
N ARG A 4 18.06 6.69 8.75
CA ARG A 4 17.14 5.62 8.33
C ARG A 4 17.49 4.34 9.11
N PRO A 5 16.52 3.44 9.34
CA PRO A 5 16.84 2.19 9.99
C PRO A 5 17.81 1.45 9.08
N SER A 6 18.97 1.11 9.61
CA SER A 6 19.87 0.14 9.00
C SER A 6 19.15 -1.22 9.03
N GLY A 7 19.26 -2.00 7.95
CA GLY A 7 18.72 -3.36 7.96
C GLY A 7 19.28 -4.14 9.15
N GLY A 8 18.40 -4.72 9.97
CA GLY A 8 18.77 -5.43 11.20
C GLY A 8 18.50 -4.69 12.51
N ASP A 9 17.97 -3.47 12.49
CA ASP A 9 17.60 -2.77 13.71
C ASP A 9 16.53 -3.57 14.50
N ALA A 10 16.82 -3.80 15.78
CA ALA A 10 15.92 -4.49 16.70
C ALA A 10 14.71 -3.62 17.04
N ALA A 11 13.52 -4.19 16.87
CA ALA A 11 12.25 -3.51 17.03
C ALA A 11 11.30 -4.24 18.00
N ILE A 12 10.53 -3.45 18.74
CA ILE A 12 9.42 -3.92 19.57
C ILE A 12 8.10 -3.46 18.95
N LEU A 13 7.18 -4.40 18.76
CA LEU A 13 5.85 -4.10 18.25
C LEU A 13 4.94 -3.64 19.38
N VAL A 14 4.11 -2.63 19.11
CA VAL A 14 3.16 -2.07 20.07
C VAL A 14 1.79 -2.03 19.43
N SER A 15 0.82 -2.70 20.03
CA SER A 15 -0.55 -2.73 19.51
C SER A 15 -1.57 -2.62 20.64
N VAL A 16 -2.60 -1.81 20.42
CA VAL A 16 -3.71 -1.63 21.38
C VAL A 16 -4.97 -2.22 20.78
N ASP A 17 -5.62 -3.10 21.54
CA ASP A 17 -6.92 -3.67 21.21
C ASP A 17 -8.02 -2.72 21.69
N PHE A 18 -8.77 -2.18 20.73
CA PHE A 18 -9.94 -1.32 20.94
C PHE A 18 -11.28 -2.07 20.94
N GLY A 19 -11.24 -3.40 20.93
CA GLY A 19 -12.42 -4.27 20.79
C GLY A 19 -12.69 -4.67 19.34
N GLU A 20 -11.65 -4.69 18.50
CA GLU A 20 -11.74 -5.07 17.10
C GLU A 20 -11.70 -6.59 16.95
N ASN A 21 -12.58 -7.15 16.10
CA ASN A 21 -12.66 -8.61 15.89
C ASN A 21 -11.40 -9.19 15.23
N ASP A 22 -10.63 -8.36 14.53
CA ASP A 22 -9.49 -8.71 13.71
C ASP A 22 -8.13 -8.30 14.32
N TYR A 23 -8.09 -7.96 15.61
CA TYR A 23 -6.89 -7.47 16.30
C TYR A 23 -5.66 -8.38 16.11
N GLN A 24 -5.84 -9.69 16.22
CA GLN A 24 -4.74 -10.66 16.10
C GLN A 24 -4.16 -10.68 14.68
N GLU A 25 -5.00 -10.58 13.66
CA GLU A 25 -4.53 -10.48 12.27
C GLU A 25 -3.84 -9.15 12.00
N SER A 26 -4.37 -8.04 12.53
CA SER A 26 -3.74 -6.72 12.41
C SER A 26 -2.34 -6.69 13.04
N LEU A 27 -2.15 -7.37 14.17
CA LEU A 27 -0.85 -7.54 14.81
C LEU A 27 0.10 -8.42 13.98
N GLU A 28 -0.40 -9.51 13.40
CA GLU A 28 0.40 -10.35 12.51
C GLU A 28 0.79 -9.59 11.22
N GLU A 29 -0.13 -8.81 10.65
CA GLU A 29 0.14 -7.92 9.52
C GLU A 29 1.24 -6.89 9.87
N LEU A 30 1.18 -6.27 11.06
CA LEU A 30 2.23 -5.37 11.54
C LEU A 30 3.60 -6.07 11.64
N ARG A 31 3.60 -7.32 12.12
CA ARG A 31 4.82 -8.13 12.18
C ARG A 31 5.38 -8.35 10.77
N GLN A 32 4.52 -8.72 9.81
CA GLN A 32 4.93 -8.88 8.42
C GLN A 32 5.43 -7.57 7.79
N LEU A 33 4.81 -6.42 8.12
CA LEU A 33 5.27 -5.11 7.67
C LEU A 33 6.67 -4.82 8.22
N SER A 34 6.89 -5.08 9.50
CA SER A 34 8.17 -4.85 10.17
C SER A 34 9.29 -5.71 9.59
N LEU A 35 9.01 -6.99 9.34
CA LEU A 35 9.94 -7.89 8.63
C LEU A 35 10.22 -7.41 7.20
N SER A 36 9.19 -6.95 6.48
CA SER A 36 9.30 -6.44 5.11
C SER A 36 10.12 -5.14 5.04
N ALA A 37 10.17 -4.37 6.12
CA ALA A 37 11.00 -3.17 6.28
C ALA A 37 12.45 -3.49 6.67
N GLY A 38 12.77 -4.75 6.96
CA GLY A 38 14.09 -5.20 7.41
C GLY A 38 14.34 -5.07 8.91
N LEU A 39 13.29 -4.93 9.73
CA LEU A 39 13.39 -4.86 11.19
C LEU A 39 13.39 -6.26 11.81
N ALA A 40 14.21 -6.45 12.84
CA ALA A 40 14.22 -7.67 13.64
C ALA A 40 13.24 -7.53 14.81
N VAL A 41 12.11 -8.22 14.74
CA VAL A 41 11.08 -8.17 15.80
C VAL A 41 11.53 -9.00 17.00
N LEU A 42 11.89 -8.34 18.11
CA LEU A 42 12.38 -9.00 19.34
C LEU A 42 11.33 -9.13 20.44
N GLY A 43 10.19 -8.46 20.30
CA GLY A 43 9.13 -8.50 21.30
C GLY A 43 7.88 -7.78 20.85
N LYS A 44 6.82 -7.95 21.65
CA LYS A 44 5.55 -7.27 21.47
C LYS A 44 4.97 -6.81 22.81
N VAL A 45 4.42 -5.60 22.80
CA VAL A 45 3.67 -5.01 23.92
C VAL A 45 2.23 -4.82 23.47
N GLU A 46 1.35 -5.60 24.10
CA GLU A 46 -0.09 -5.56 23.85
C GLU A 46 -0.80 -4.84 25.01
N GLY A 47 -1.87 -4.12 24.70
CA GLY A 47 -2.73 -3.48 25.70
C GLY A 47 -4.18 -3.45 25.23
N LYS A 48 -5.13 -3.51 26.15
CA LYS A 48 -6.56 -3.42 25.84
C LYS A 48 -7.14 -2.15 26.45
N ARG A 49 -7.75 -1.29 25.63
CA ARG A 49 -8.32 -0.01 26.07
C ARG A 49 -9.50 0.38 25.18
N SER A 50 -10.46 1.13 25.72
CA SER A 50 -11.58 1.64 24.91
C SER A 50 -11.20 2.86 24.07
N VAL A 51 -10.25 3.69 24.54
CA VAL A 51 -9.83 4.94 23.90
C VAL A 51 -8.31 5.10 24.07
N PRO A 52 -7.60 5.62 23.04
CA PRO A 52 -6.17 5.91 23.16
C PRO A 52 -5.89 7.01 24.18
N ASP A 53 -4.72 6.93 24.84
CA ASP A 53 -4.27 7.98 25.76
C ASP A 53 -3.82 9.22 24.97
N ALA A 54 -4.28 10.40 25.37
CA ALA A 54 -3.97 11.65 24.69
C ALA A 54 -2.47 11.98 24.69
N LYS A 55 -1.70 11.51 25.67
CA LYS A 55 -0.28 11.83 25.85
C LYS A 55 0.66 10.78 25.26
N LEU A 56 0.38 9.49 25.47
CA LEU A 56 1.28 8.37 25.16
C LEU A 56 0.64 7.28 24.30
N PHE A 57 -0.64 7.40 23.92
CA PHE A 57 -1.42 6.38 23.22
C PHE A 57 -1.69 5.09 24.05
N ILE A 58 -0.65 4.42 24.54
CA ILE A 58 -0.70 3.19 25.35
C ILE A 58 -0.88 3.41 26.86
N GLY A 59 -0.75 4.66 27.34
CA GLY A 59 -0.77 5.01 28.76
C GLY A 59 0.60 4.86 29.43
N SER A 60 0.75 5.35 30.66
CA SER A 60 2.06 5.40 31.35
C SER A 60 2.61 4.03 31.70
N GLY A 61 1.82 3.15 32.34
CA GLY A 61 2.30 1.84 32.78
C GLY A 61 2.82 0.97 31.62
N LYS A 62 2.10 0.95 30.49
CA LYS A 62 2.53 0.23 29.28
C LYS A 62 3.71 0.90 28.58
N ALA A 63 3.83 2.24 28.67
CA ALA A 63 5.00 2.93 28.16
C ALA A 63 6.26 2.63 28.98
N ASP A 64 6.13 2.49 30.29
CA ASP A 64 7.23 2.08 31.17
C ASP A 64 7.62 0.61 30.92
N GLU A 65 6.64 -0.29 30.75
CA GLU A 65 6.86 -1.68 30.33
C GLU A 65 7.62 -1.76 29.00
N LEU A 66 7.20 -0.96 28.01
CA LEU A 66 7.87 -0.85 26.72
C LEU A 66 9.31 -0.34 26.88
N ALA A 67 9.55 0.69 27.70
CA ALA A 67 10.88 1.23 27.95
C ALA A 67 11.81 0.16 28.56
N GLN A 68 11.32 -0.60 29.53
CA GLN A 68 12.08 -1.69 30.15
C GLN A 68 12.39 -2.81 29.16
N MET A 69 11.43 -3.19 28.33
CA MET A 69 11.63 -4.21 27.31
C MET A 69 12.67 -3.74 26.28
N MET A 70 12.59 -2.51 25.80
CA MET A 70 13.56 -1.94 24.85
C MET A 70 14.97 -1.90 25.42
N GLN A 71 15.13 -1.62 26.71
CA GLN A 71 16.43 -1.68 27.38
C GLN A 71 16.96 -3.11 27.49
N ALA A 72 16.09 -4.06 27.86
CA ALA A 72 16.47 -5.46 28.02
C ALA A 72 16.85 -6.15 26.69
N THR A 73 16.21 -5.75 25.58
CA THR A 73 16.44 -6.31 24.24
C THR A 73 17.35 -5.43 23.37
N GLU A 74 17.95 -4.38 23.94
CA GLU A 74 18.77 -3.39 23.21
C GLU A 74 18.10 -2.89 21.92
N SER A 75 16.79 -2.70 21.97
CA SER A 75 15.99 -2.31 20.80
C SER A 75 15.93 -0.79 20.66
N HIS A 76 16.17 -0.29 19.46
CA HIS A 76 16.22 1.15 19.17
C HIS A 76 14.98 1.67 18.44
N VAL A 77 14.06 0.79 18.09
CA VAL A 77 12.85 1.12 17.34
C VAL A 77 11.61 0.56 18.05
N ALA A 78 10.62 1.42 18.29
CA ALA A 78 9.28 1.02 18.70
C ALA A 78 8.30 1.22 17.54
N VAL A 79 7.66 0.14 17.10
CA VAL A 79 6.73 0.16 15.97
C VAL A 79 5.31 0.06 16.48
N PHE A 80 4.50 1.08 16.20
CA PHE A 80 3.10 1.14 16.62
C PHE A 80 2.18 0.70 15.49
N ASN A 81 1.23 -0.19 15.81
CA ASN A 81 0.20 -0.63 14.86
C ASN A 81 -0.75 0.49 14.42
N HIS A 82 -0.78 1.59 15.16
CA HIS A 82 -1.77 2.64 15.01
C HIS A 82 -1.08 3.95 14.63
N ASP A 83 -1.82 4.83 13.97
CA ASP A 83 -1.33 6.17 13.68
C ASP A 83 -1.22 7.01 14.96
N LEU A 84 -0.05 7.60 15.16
CA LEU A 84 0.23 8.43 16.33
C LEU A 84 0.12 9.90 15.98
N THR A 85 -0.49 10.70 16.85
CA THR A 85 -0.40 12.16 16.72
C THR A 85 1.05 12.64 16.89
N PRO A 86 1.44 13.78 16.29
CA PRO A 86 2.76 14.38 16.50
C PRO A 86 3.13 14.66 17.97
N SER A 87 2.13 14.87 18.83
CA SER A 87 2.34 15.01 20.27
C SER A 87 2.65 13.68 20.96
N GLN A 88 1.89 12.62 20.63
CA GLN A 88 2.07 11.30 21.20
C GLN A 88 3.44 10.73 20.82
N GLN A 89 3.79 10.78 19.53
CA GLN A 89 5.08 10.29 19.04
C GLN A 89 6.25 10.96 19.78
N ARG A 90 6.26 12.29 19.88
CA ARG A 90 7.34 13.02 20.57
C ARG A 90 7.43 12.69 22.06
N ASN A 91 6.30 12.48 22.73
CA ASN A 91 6.30 12.13 24.14
C ASN A 91 6.85 10.71 24.35
N LEU A 92 6.51 9.78 23.46
CA LEU A 92 7.04 8.43 23.45
C LEU A 92 8.54 8.43 23.13
N GLU A 93 9.00 9.14 22.09
CA GLU A 93 10.43 9.26 21.76
C GLU A 93 11.25 9.81 22.93
N ARG A 94 10.73 10.81 23.65
CA ARG A 94 11.40 11.36 24.83
C ARG A 94 11.46 10.36 25.99
N LEU A 95 10.42 9.57 26.18
CA LEU A 95 10.34 8.59 27.27
C LEU A 95 11.22 7.37 26.98
N LEU A 96 11.16 6.86 25.75
CA LEU A 96 11.86 5.66 25.31
C LEU A 96 13.33 5.92 24.93
N GLN A 97 13.70 7.17 24.64
CA GLN A 97 15.01 7.55 24.09
C GLN A 97 15.36 6.76 22.81
N ALA A 98 14.32 6.41 22.05
CA ALA A 98 14.39 5.52 20.90
C ALA A 98 13.47 6.05 19.79
N ARG A 99 13.67 5.57 18.56
CA ARG A 99 12.85 5.97 17.42
C ARG A 99 11.47 5.34 17.55
N VAL A 100 10.42 6.16 17.38
CA VAL A 100 9.04 5.68 17.35
C VAL A 100 8.52 5.80 15.93
N VAL A 101 8.04 4.69 15.38
CA VAL A 101 7.49 4.61 14.03
C VAL A 101 6.03 4.20 14.13
N ASP A 102 5.13 4.98 13.56
CA ASP A 102 3.73 4.61 13.41
C ASP A 102 3.49 3.77 12.15
N ARG A 103 2.30 3.18 12.03
CA ARG A 103 1.96 2.31 10.90
C ARG A 103 2.17 3.00 9.56
N THR A 104 1.70 4.25 9.42
CA THR A 104 1.94 5.07 8.21
C THR A 104 3.44 5.20 7.89
N GLY A 105 4.26 5.55 8.90
CA GLY A 105 5.70 5.70 8.72
C GLY A 105 6.38 4.40 8.29
N LEU A 106 5.98 3.27 8.86
CA LEU A 106 6.51 1.96 8.51
C LEU A 106 6.21 1.60 7.04
N ILE A 107 4.98 1.84 6.59
CA ILE A 107 4.57 1.59 5.20
C ILE A 107 5.40 2.45 4.24
N LEU A 108 5.57 3.73 4.54
CA LEU A 108 6.38 4.65 3.74
C LEU A 108 7.85 4.23 3.69
N ASP A 109 8.40 3.70 4.78
CA ASP A 109 9.77 3.17 4.82
C ASP A 109 9.90 1.96 3.90
N ILE A 110 8.96 1.00 3.94
CA ILE A 110 8.93 -0.14 3.01
C ILE A 110 8.87 0.36 1.56
N PHE A 111 7.96 1.29 1.25
CA PHE A 111 7.84 1.81 -0.11
C PHE A 111 9.11 2.51 -0.60
N SER A 112 9.82 3.20 0.27
CA SER A 112 11.08 3.84 -0.10
C SER A 112 12.17 2.85 -0.49
N GLN A 113 12.16 1.65 0.10
CA GLN A 113 13.07 0.56 -0.25
C GLN A 113 12.66 -0.12 -1.58
N ARG A 114 11.37 -0.12 -1.90
CA ARG A 114 10.81 -0.81 -3.09
C ARG A 114 10.73 0.07 -4.33
N ALA A 115 10.66 1.39 -4.19
CA ALA A 115 10.56 2.32 -5.32
C ALA A 115 11.82 2.28 -6.20
N GLN A 116 11.71 1.69 -7.40
CA GLN A 116 12.81 1.62 -8.35
C GLN A 116 12.69 2.73 -9.40
N THR A 117 11.47 2.96 -9.89
CA THR A 117 11.22 3.98 -10.92
C THR A 117 11.41 5.40 -10.38
N HIS A 118 11.77 6.32 -11.27
CA HIS A 118 11.89 7.74 -10.92
C HIS A 118 10.54 8.32 -10.42
N GLU A 119 9.43 7.90 -11.02
CA GLU A 119 8.09 8.32 -10.61
C GLU A 119 7.72 7.79 -9.22
N GLY A 120 7.90 6.48 -8.98
CA GLY A 120 7.67 5.88 -7.68
C GLY A 120 8.50 6.53 -6.58
N LYS A 121 9.78 6.84 -6.85
CA LYS A 121 10.65 7.58 -5.91
C LYS A 121 10.11 8.97 -5.57
N LEU A 122 9.59 9.71 -6.55
CA LEU A 122 9.00 11.03 -6.32
C LEU A 122 7.70 10.95 -5.51
N GLN A 123 6.87 9.95 -5.76
CA GLN A 123 5.62 9.73 -5.01
C GLN A 123 5.89 9.38 -3.56
N VAL A 124 6.83 8.47 -3.31
CA VAL A 124 7.22 8.10 -1.95
C VAL A 124 7.87 9.29 -1.23
N GLU A 125 8.76 10.04 -1.90
CA GLU A 125 9.36 11.24 -1.30
C GLU A 125 8.28 12.28 -0.94
N LEU A 126 7.30 12.50 -1.81
CA LEU A 126 6.18 13.41 -1.54
C LEU A 126 5.39 12.96 -0.31
N ALA A 127 4.98 11.70 -0.26
CA ALA A 127 4.20 11.15 0.86
C ALA A 127 4.99 11.19 2.19
N GLN A 128 6.30 10.90 2.15
CA GLN A 128 7.18 11.03 3.31
C GLN A 128 7.27 12.47 3.80
N LEU A 129 7.45 13.44 2.89
CA LEU A 129 7.53 14.85 3.26
C LEU A 129 6.21 15.36 3.84
N GLU A 130 5.08 14.93 3.29
CA GLU A 130 3.75 15.29 3.81
C GLU A 130 3.55 14.72 5.22
N HIS A 131 3.85 13.44 5.45
CA HIS A 131 3.81 12.82 6.79
C HIS A 131 4.72 13.54 7.78
N LEU A 132 5.96 13.81 7.39
CA LEU A 132 6.95 14.49 8.24
C LEU A 132 6.57 15.94 8.53
N SER A 133 5.97 16.66 7.57
CA SER A 133 5.63 18.08 7.72
C SER A 133 4.72 18.35 8.91
N THR A 134 3.80 17.42 9.20
CA THR A 134 2.89 17.50 10.35
C THR A 134 3.60 17.25 11.68
N ARG A 135 4.73 16.54 11.66
CA ARG A 135 5.51 16.10 12.84
C ARG A 135 6.69 17.01 13.18
N LEU A 136 7.17 17.79 12.22
CA LEU A 136 8.31 18.71 12.36
C LEU A 136 8.07 19.91 13.30
N VAL A 137 6.83 20.18 13.72
CA VAL A 137 6.41 21.43 14.37
C VAL A 137 7.08 21.69 15.73
N ARG A 138 7.54 20.67 16.46
CA ARG A 138 8.07 20.85 17.84
C ARG A 138 9.17 19.86 18.24
N GLY A 139 9.80 19.17 17.28
CA GLY A 139 10.90 18.23 17.54
C GLY A 139 12.26 18.91 17.76
N TRP A 140 12.38 20.18 17.37
CA TRP A 140 13.66 20.91 17.35
C TRP A 140 13.85 21.84 18.57
N THR A 141 13.06 21.67 19.63
CA THR A 141 13.21 22.45 20.89
C THR A 141 14.57 22.24 21.58
N HIS A 142 15.32 21.20 21.21
CA HIS A 142 16.67 20.96 21.73
C HIS A 142 17.75 21.88 21.11
N LEU A 143 17.56 22.34 19.85
CA LEU A 143 18.48 23.29 19.22
C LEU A 143 18.29 24.74 19.73
N GLU A 144 17.08 25.11 20.15
CA GLU A 144 16.82 26.40 20.81
C GLU A 144 17.48 26.51 22.19
N ARG A 145 17.70 25.38 22.89
CA ARG A 145 18.26 25.38 24.25
C ARG A 145 19.79 25.34 24.30
N GLN A 146 20.46 24.75 23.31
CA GLN A 146 21.92 24.64 23.31
C GLN A 146 22.64 25.87 22.75
N LYS A 147 21.94 26.74 22.01
CA LYS A 147 22.42 28.08 21.63
C LYS A 147 21.71 29.11 22.50
N GLY A 148 22.30 29.43 23.64
CA GLY A 148 21.68 30.20 24.72
C GLY A 148 20.90 31.44 24.26
N GLY A 149 19.62 31.49 24.64
CA GLY A 149 18.88 32.68 25.12
C GLY A 149 18.72 33.92 24.24
N ILE A 150 19.43 34.04 23.12
CA ILE A 150 19.40 35.22 22.25
C ILE A 150 19.27 34.72 20.82
N GLY A 151 18.12 35.04 20.22
CA GLY A 151 17.61 34.43 19.00
C GLY A 151 18.64 34.23 17.90
N VAL A 152 18.76 32.98 17.46
CA VAL A 152 19.40 32.63 16.19
C VAL A 152 18.42 32.99 15.06
N ARG A 153 18.18 34.30 14.89
CA ARG A 153 17.45 34.87 13.76
C ARG A 153 18.31 34.64 12.51
N GLY A 154 17.85 33.79 11.61
CA GLY A 154 18.51 33.54 10.31
C GLY A 154 18.28 34.66 9.28
N GLY A 155 17.68 35.79 9.67
CA GLY A 155 17.18 36.83 8.77
C GLY A 155 15.98 37.56 9.40
N PRO A 156 15.31 38.49 8.68
CA PRO A 156 14.39 39.48 9.26
C PRO A 156 13.15 38.80 9.87
N GLY A 157 13.14 38.62 11.20
CA GLY A 157 11.96 38.25 11.99
C GLY A 157 11.51 36.77 11.94
N GLU A 158 11.92 35.97 10.96
CA GLU A 158 11.50 34.56 10.84
C GLU A 158 12.28 33.64 11.80
N THR A 159 11.56 32.72 12.45
CA THR A 159 12.14 31.66 13.28
C THR A 159 12.72 30.54 12.40
N GLN A 160 13.72 29.79 12.90
CA GLN A 160 14.29 28.65 12.16
C GLN A 160 13.22 27.60 11.77
N LEU A 161 12.24 27.37 12.66
CA LEU A 161 11.11 26.48 12.41
C LEU A 161 10.23 26.95 11.23
N GLU A 162 10.04 28.26 11.07
CA GLU A 162 9.28 28.81 9.95
C GLU A 162 10.02 28.68 8.63
N LEU A 163 11.34 28.90 8.65
CA LEU A 163 12.22 28.67 7.49
C LEU A 163 12.17 27.21 7.05
N ASP A 164 12.32 26.26 7.98
CA ASP A 164 12.28 24.82 7.65
C ASP A 164 10.91 24.41 7.09
N ARG A 165 9.82 24.89 7.71
CA ARG A 165 8.45 24.68 7.18
C ARG A 165 8.26 25.27 5.79
N ARG A 166 8.85 26.43 5.52
CA ARG A 166 8.79 27.07 4.21
C ARG A 166 9.56 26.24 3.18
N MET A 167 10.75 25.76 3.52
CA MET A 167 11.57 24.90 2.66
C MET A 167 10.85 23.59 2.31
N LEU A 168 10.23 22.94 3.30
CA LEU A 168 9.43 21.73 3.09
C LEU A 168 8.24 21.99 2.18
N ARG A 169 7.49 23.08 2.41
CA ARG A 169 6.35 23.45 1.55
C ARG A 169 6.78 23.72 0.10
N ILE A 170 7.91 24.40 -0.09
CA ILE A 170 8.48 24.62 -1.42
C ILE A 170 8.83 23.28 -2.08
N ARG A 171 9.47 22.38 -1.35
CA ARG A 171 9.83 21.05 -1.86
C ARG A 171 8.60 20.22 -2.24
N VAL A 172 7.59 20.16 -1.38
CA VAL A 172 6.31 19.50 -1.64
C VAL A 172 5.67 20.05 -2.92
N LYS A 173 5.61 21.38 -3.07
CA LYS A 173 5.08 22.03 -4.27
C LYS A 173 5.86 21.62 -5.53
N GLN A 174 7.19 21.64 -5.48
CA GLN A 174 8.05 21.23 -6.61
C GLN A 174 7.83 19.76 -7.00
N LEU A 175 7.68 18.87 -6.02
CA LEU A 175 7.42 17.44 -6.28
C LEU A 175 6.05 17.23 -6.92
N ARG A 176 5.00 17.90 -6.41
CA ARG A 176 3.66 17.87 -7.02
C ARG A 176 3.67 18.36 -8.47
N GLU A 177 4.37 19.47 -8.76
CA GLU A 177 4.51 19.98 -10.13
C GLU A 177 5.23 19.00 -11.06
N LYS A 178 6.27 18.29 -10.56
CA LYS A 178 6.95 17.24 -11.33
C LYS A 178 6.04 16.05 -11.62
N LEU A 179 5.27 15.60 -10.64
CA LEU A 179 4.33 14.50 -10.82
C LEU A 179 3.22 14.85 -11.82
N LEU A 180 2.72 16.09 -11.80
CA LEU A 180 1.72 16.57 -12.79
C LEU A 180 2.27 16.51 -14.23
N LYS A 181 3.54 16.84 -14.44
CA LYS A 181 4.18 16.72 -15.77
C LYS A 181 4.29 15.27 -16.23
N LEU A 182 4.65 14.35 -15.33
CA LEU A 182 4.71 12.91 -15.64
C LEU A 182 3.32 12.35 -15.98
N LYS A 183 2.28 12.77 -15.24
CA LYS A 183 0.88 12.40 -15.52
C LYS A 183 0.44 12.86 -16.91
N ALA A 184 0.80 14.07 -17.33
CA ALA A 184 0.51 14.55 -18.69
C ALA A 184 1.18 13.71 -19.79
N GLN A 185 2.43 13.26 -19.54
CA GLN A 185 3.15 12.38 -20.47
C GLN A 185 2.48 11.00 -20.60
N ARG A 186 2.01 10.40 -19.49
CA ARG A 186 1.23 9.15 -19.51
C ARG A 186 -0.07 9.29 -20.29
N GLY A 187 -0.76 10.42 -20.15
CA GLY A 187 -1.98 10.72 -20.90
C GLY A 187 -1.80 10.68 -22.43
N MET A 188 -0.62 11.03 -22.94
CA MET A 188 -0.29 10.90 -24.36
C MET A 188 -0.09 9.44 -24.79
N GLN A 189 0.66 8.65 -24.02
CA GLN A 189 0.82 7.21 -24.28
C GLN A 189 -0.53 6.47 -24.22
N ARG A 190 -1.41 6.87 -23.29
CA ARG A 190 -2.78 6.38 -23.17
C ARG A 190 -3.59 6.60 -24.45
N ARG A 191 -3.57 7.81 -25.02
CA ARG A 191 -4.29 8.11 -26.27
C ARG A 191 -3.81 7.23 -27.43
N ALA A 192 -2.52 6.89 -27.48
CA ALA A 192 -2.00 5.95 -28.46
C ALA A 192 -2.52 4.52 -28.23
N ARG A 193 -2.59 4.05 -26.97
CA ARG A 193 -3.15 2.72 -26.63
C ARG A 193 -4.64 2.61 -26.93
N LYS A 194 -5.45 3.63 -26.60
CA LYS A 194 -6.89 3.64 -26.88
C LYS A 194 -7.19 3.56 -28.39
N ARG A 195 -6.28 4.05 -29.24
CA ARG A 195 -6.36 3.93 -30.71
C ARG A 195 -6.00 2.53 -31.22
N SER A 196 -5.34 1.70 -30.42
CA SER A 196 -4.87 0.36 -30.82
C SER A 196 -5.86 -0.77 -30.49
N ASN A 197 -7.03 -0.48 -29.88
CA ASN A 197 -8.06 -1.46 -29.51
C ASN A 197 -7.53 -2.69 -28.73
N VAL A 198 -6.48 -2.49 -27.94
CA VAL A 198 -5.89 -3.53 -27.08
C VAL A 198 -6.58 -3.50 -25.72
N MET A 199 -7.15 -4.63 -25.30
CA MET A 199 -7.79 -4.78 -23.99
C MET A 199 -6.76 -4.65 -22.86
N THR A 200 -7.09 -3.88 -21.83
CA THR A 200 -6.27 -3.71 -20.62
C THR A 200 -6.91 -4.40 -19.42
N VAL A 201 -6.11 -5.20 -18.71
CA VAL A 201 -6.53 -5.95 -17.53
C VAL A 201 -5.61 -5.60 -16.37
N SER A 202 -6.19 -5.29 -15.22
CA SER A 202 -5.42 -4.92 -14.02
C SER A 202 -5.67 -5.93 -12.89
N LEU A 203 -4.58 -6.40 -12.28
CA LEU A 203 -4.65 -7.27 -11.10
C LEU A 203 -4.73 -6.42 -9.84
N VAL A 204 -5.83 -6.52 -9.11
CA VAL A 204 -6.05 -5.80 -7.85
C VAL A 204 -6.29 -6.78 -6.71
N GLY A 205 -6.06 -6.34 -5.47
CA GLY A 205 -6.29 -7.19 -4.31
C GLY A 205 -5.31 -6.94 -3.17
N TYR A 206 -5.55 -7.61 -2.05
CA TYR A 206 -4.76 -7.46 -0.84
C TYR A 206 -3.29 -7.89 -1.05
N THR A 207 -2.39 -7.31 -0.28
CA THR A 207 -0.98 -7.77 -0.23
C THR A 207 -0.92 -9.25 0.11
N ASN A 208 0.07 -9.96 -0.45
CA ASN A 208 0.22 -11.41 -0.33
C ASN A 208 -0.94 -12.27 -0.90
N ALA A 209 -1.96 -11.69 -1.55
CA ALA A 209 -3.01 -12.48 -2.23
C ALA A 209 -2.48 -13.30 -3.43
N GLY A 210 -1.23 -13.11 -3.85
CA GLY A 210 -0.61 -13.81 -4.96
C GLY A 210 -0.75 -13.14 -6.33
N LYS A 211 -1.02 -11.82 -6.37
CA LYS A 211 -1.12 -11.02 -7.62
C LYS A 211 0.11 -11.20 -8.52
N SER A 212 1.31 -10.95 -7.99
CA SER A 212 2.56 -11.06 -8.75
C SER A 212 2.88 -12.51 -9.15
N THR A 213 2.46 -13.49 -8.35
CA THR A 213 2.57 -14.92 -8.71
C THR A 213 1.69 -15.28 -9.90
N ILE A 214 0.43 -14.82 -9.92
CA ILE A 214 -0.46 -14.98 -11.07
C ILE A 214 0.10 -14.25 -12.29
N PHE A 215 0.56 -13.02 -12.11
CA PHE A 215 1.15 -12.21 -13.16
C PHE A 215 2.32 -12.93 -13.83
N ASN A 216 3.28 -13.43 -13.04
CA ASN A 216 4.45 -14.15 -13.54
C ASN A 216 4.06 -15.39 -14.35
N ARG A 217 3.06 -16.15 -13.89
CA ARG A 217 2.62 -17.34 -14.62
C ARG A 217 1.91 -17.01 -15.93
N LEU A 218 1.08 -15.98 -15.93
CA LEU A 218 0.37 -15.56 -17.15
C LEU A 218 1.34 -14.99 -18.20
N THR A 219 2.34 -14.23 -17.75
CA THR A 219 3.27 -13.52 -18.63
C THR A 219 4.55 -14.30 -18.95
N LYS A 220 4.83 -15.38 -18.20
CA LYS A 220 6.15 -16.04 -18.14
C LYS A 220 7.29 -15.06 -17.83
N ALA A 221 6.98 -13.93 -17.20
CA ALA A 221 7.97 -12.96 -16.75
C ALA A 221 8.59 -13.44 -15.43
N ASN A 222 9.90 -13.21 -15.26
CA ASN A 222 10.61 -13.45 -14.00
C ASN A 222 10.56 -12.18 -13.13
N ILE A 223 9.36 -11.69 -12.78
CA ILE A 223 9.26 -10.58 -11.82
C ILE A 223 9.41 -11.13 -10.41
N TYR A 224 10.05 -10.35 -9.54
CA TYR A 224 10.23 -10.72 -8.15
C TYR A 224 8.87 -10.88 -7.45
N ALA A 225 8.57 -12.11 -7.02
CA ALA A 225 7.45 -12.42 -6.13
C ALA A 225 8.04 -13.03 -4.86
N ALA A 226 7.68 -12.46 -3.71
CA ALA A 226 8.12 -12.93 -2.40
C ALA A 226 6.97 -12.79 -1.39
N ASP A 227 7.02 -13.60 -0.33
CA ASP A 227 6.11 -13.54 0.82
C ASP A 227 6.46 -12.33 1.71
N GLN A 228 6.45 -11.14 1.12
CA GLN A 228 6.74 -9.85 1.74
C GLN A 228 5.63 -8.88 1.35
N LEU A 229 5.20 -8.06 2.30
CA LEU A 229 4.22 -7.02 2.02
C LEU A 229 4.83 -5.98 1.09
N PHE A 230 4.04 -5.50 0.13
CA PHE A 230 4.48 -4.57 -0.90
C PHE A 230 5.68 -5.03 -1.74
N ALA A 231 5.76 -6.34 -2.03
CA ALA A 231 6.75 -6.90 -2.96
C ALA A 231 6.77 -6.16 -4.32
N THR A 232 5.61 -5.65 -4.75
CA THR A 232 5.44 -4.86 -5.98
C THR A 232 4.90 -3.48 -5.64
N LEU A 233 5.67 -2.43 -5.98
CA LEU A 233 5.28 -1.03 -5.84
C LEU A 233 5.10 -0.34 -7.21
N ASP A 234 6.04 -0.56 -8.11
CA ASP A 234 5.96 -0.02 -9.46
C ASP A 234 5.02 -0.89 -10.29
N THR A 235 4.04 -0.28 -10.96
CA THR A 235 3.11 -0.98 -11.84
C THR A 235 3.89 -1.67 -12.96
N THR A 236 3.77 -3.00 -13.05
CA THR A 236 4.45 -3.76 -14.10
C THR A 236 3.46 -4.19 -15.16
N THR A 237 3.71 -3.79 -16.41
CA THR A 237 2.80 -4.02 -17.52
C THR A 237 3.46 -4.94 -18.54
N HIS A 238 2.80 -6.04 -18.89
CA HIS A 238 3.25 -6.96 -19.94
C HIS A 238 2.15 -7.24 -20.95
N LYS A 239 2.55 -7.35 -22.21
CA LYS A 239 1.67 -7.76 -23.30
C LYS A 239 1.65 -9.28 -23.37
N ILE A 240 0.46 -9.85 -23.28
CA ILE A 240 0.21 -11.29 -23.44
C ILE A 240 -0.71 -11.52 -24.64
N TYR A 241 -0.68 -12.74 -25.17
CA TYR A 241 -1.59 -13.17 -26.22
C TYR A 241 -2.61 -14.15 -25.64
N ILE A 242 -3.89 -13.88 -25.86
CA ILE A 242 -4.99 -14.76 -25.45
C ILE A 242 -5.77 -15.15 -26.70
N ALA A 243 -5.94 -16.46 -26.90
CA ALA A 243 -6.75 -16.98 -27.99
C ALA A 243 -8.19 -16.44 -27.87
N GLY A 244 -8.70 -15.79 -28.93
CA GLY A 244 -10.02 -15.15 -28.93
C GLY A 244 -10.03 -13.65 -28.61
N CYS A 245 -9.05 -13.12 -27.86
CA CYS A 245 -8.88 -11.67 -27.64
C CYS A 245 -7.81 -11.03 -28.53
N GLY A 246 -6.84 -11.84 -28.97
CA GLY A 246 -5.60 -11.33 -29.54
C GLY A 246 -4.67 -10.80 -28.45
N SER A 247 -4.15 -9.59 -28.64
CA SER A 247 -3.27 -8.96 -27.67
C SER A 247 -4.04 -8.42 -26.48
N VAL A 248 -3.59 -8.75 -25.27
CA VAL A 248 -4.08 -8.19 -24.01
C VAL A 248 -2.90 -7.62 -23.22
N VAL A 249 -3.10 -6.48 -22.59
CA VAL A 249 -2.12 -5.85 -21.70
C VAL A 249 -2.51 -6.17 -20.27
N LEU A 250 -1.65 -6.90 -19.56
CA LEU A 250 -1.82 -7.21 -18.15
C LEU A 250 -0.95 -6.29 -17.31
N SER A 251 -1.52 -5.69 -16.28
CA SER A 251 -0.83 -4.82 -15.33
C SER A 251 -0.93 -5.37 -13.90
N ASP A 252 0.21 -5.53 -13.21
CA ASP A 252 0.26 -5.81 -11.77
C ASP A 252 0.28 -4.49 -10.99
N THR A 253 -0.61 -4.34 -10.02
CA THR A 253 -0.70 -3.14 -9.18
C THR A 253 -0.13 -3.36 -7.79
N VAL A 254 0.06 -2.26 -7.06
CA VAL A 254 0.37 -2.28 -5.63
C VAL A 254 -0.71 -3.06 -4.90
N GLY A 255 -0.31 -3.88 -3.93
CA GLY A 255 -1.24 -4.57 -3.05
C GLY A 255 -1.84 -3.65 -1.99
N PHE A 256 -3.11 -3.86 -1.68
CA PHE A 256 -3.79 -3.13 -0.60
C PHE A 256 -3.47 -3.73 0.77
N ILE A 257 -3.57 -2.91 1.81
CA ILE A 257 -3.47 -3.31 3.22
C ILE A 257 -4.61 -2.68 4.01
N LYS A 258 -4.82 -3.12 5.25
CA LYS A 258 -5.78 -2.51 6.17
C LYS A 258 -5.26 -1.11 6.57
N HIS A 259 -6.19 -0.17 6.68
CA HIS A 259 -5.94 1.22 7.07
C HIS A 259 -4.86 1.90 6.23
N LEU A 260 -5.00 1.86 4.89
CA LEU A 260 -4.18 2.69 4.02
C LEU A 260 -4.41 4.18 4.35
N PRO A 261 -3.37 4.92 4.74
CA PRO A 261 -3.48 6.35 5.01
C PRO A 261 -3.94 7.13 3.78
N HIS A 262 -4.81 8.13 3.96
CA HIS A 262 -5.32 8.93 2.83
C HIS A 262 -4.20 9.63 2.04
N ALA A 263 -3.16 10.11 2.73
CA ALA A 263 -1.98 10.70 2.08
C ALA A 263 -1.27 9.71 1.13
N LEU A 264 -1.29 8.42 1.49
CA LEU A 264 -0.77 7.36 0.64
C LEU A 264 -1.66 7.13 -0.58
N VAL A 265 -2.98 7.09 -0.42
CA VAL A 265 -3.91 6.96 -1.57
C VAL A 265 -3.74 8.11 -2.57
N GLU A 266 -3.57 9.36 -2.09
CA GLU A 266 -3.33 10.51 -2.96
C GLU A 266 -1.98 10.43 -3.71
N ALA A 267 -0.91 10.04 -3.02
CA ALA A 267 0.43 9.92 -3.62
C ALA A 267 0.53 8.74 -4.60
N PHE A 268 -0.16 7.63 -4.30
CA PHE A 268 -0.20 6.42 -5.12
C PHE A 268 -1.33 6.44 -6.16
N GLY A 269 -2.17 7.47 -6.20
CA GLY A 269 -3.25 7.62 -7.16
C GLY A 269 -2.78 7.45 -8.61
N ALA A 270 -1.60 7.95 -8.97
CA ALA A 270 -1.04 7.77 -10.31
C ALA A 270 -0.60 6.32 -10.63
N THR A 271 -0.26 5.51 -9.62
CA THR A 271 -0.04 4.06 -9.79
C THR A 271 -1.35 3.27 -9.83
N LEU A 272 -2.36 3.74 -9.10
CA LEU A 272 -3.70 3.14 -9.07
C LEU A 272 -4.57 3.58 -10.27
N GLU A 273 -4.18 4.64 -10.97
CA GLU A 273 -4.83 5.12 -12.21
C GLU A 273 -4.92 4.04 -13.29
N GLU A 274 -3.98 3.09 -13.33
CA GLU A 274 -4.02 1.97 -14.28
C GLU A 274 -5.21 1.04 -13.98
N ALA A 275 -5.60 0.88 -12.71
CA ALA A 275 -6.79 0.12 -12.33
C ALA A 275 -8.08 0.84 -12.75
N VAL A 276 -8.15 2.16 -12.55
CA VAL A 276 -9.31 2.98 -12.98
C VAL A 276 -9.51 2.95 -14.49
N GLN A 277 -8.44 2.77 -15.25
CA GLN A 277 -8.45 2.79 -16.72
C GLN A 277 -8.49 1.40 -17.36
N ALA A 278 -8.56 0.34 -16.56
CA ALA A 278 -8.63 -1.02 -17.06
C ALA A 278 -10.00 -1.28 -17.69
N ASP A 279 -10.04 -2.15 -18.70
CA ASP A 279 -11.31 -2.67 -19.25
C ASP A 279 -11.88 -3.79 -18.36
N LEU A 280 -11.03 -4.39 -17.51
CA LEU A 280 -11.37 -5.45 -16.57
C LEU A 280 -10.43 -5.44 -15.36
N LEU A 281 -11.02 -5.56 -14.16
CA LEU A 281 -10.30 -5.83 -12.93
C LEU A 281 -10.36 -7.31 -12.58
N LEU A 282 -9.20 -7.93 -12.37
CA LEU A 282 -9.10 -9.25 -11.73
C LEU A 282 -8.79 -9.02 -10.26
N HIS A 283 -9.80 -9.17 -9.40
CA HIS A 283 -9.66 -9.00 -7.97
C HIS A 283 -9.17 -10.31 -7.35
N ILE A 284 -7.87 -10.40 -7.09
CA ILE A 284 -7.23 -11.56 -6.47
C ILE A 284 -7.47 -11.56 -4.96
N VAL A 285 -8.04 -12.65 -4.47
CA VAL A 285 -8.45 -12.85 -3.08
C VAL A 285 -7.77 -14.11 -2.54
N ASP A 286 -7.14 -14.03 -1.36
CA ASP A 286 -6.61 -15.21 -0.68
C ASP A 286 -7.76 -16.03 -0.05
N THR A 287 -7.99 -17.25 -0.55
CA THR A 287 -9.02 -18.16 -0.02
C THR A 287 -8.69 -18.75 1.33
N ALA A 288 -7.41 -18.83 1.69
CA ALA A 288 -6.97 -19.38 2.96
C ALA A 288 -7.07 -18.36 4.11
N SER A 289 -7.36 -17.09 3.79
CA SER A 289 -7.51 -16.02 4.78
C SER A 289 -8.87 -16.12 5.49
N THR A 290 -8.85 -16.06 6.83
CA THR A 290 -10.04 -16.02 7.68
C THR A 290 -10.84 -14.73 7.51
N ASN A 291 -10.18 -13.61 7.21
CA ASN A 291 -10.83 -12.30 7.02
C ASN A 291 -11.01 -11.93 5.55
N ARG A 292 -11.18 -12.93 4.69
CA ARG A 292 -11.37 -12.76 3.25
C ARG A 292 -12.43 -11.70 2.92
N ASP A 293 -13.59 -11.77 3.57
CA ASP A 293 -14.72 -10.90 3.25
C ASP A 293 -14.44 -9.44 3.66
N GLU A 294 -13.74 -9.22 4.77
CA GLU A 294 -13.27 -7.90 5.18
C GLU A 294 -12.22 -7.35 4.21
N GLN A 295 -11.27 -8.18 3.77
CA GLN A 295 -10.25 -7.77 2.80
C GLN A 295 -10.89 -7.36 1.47
N ILE A 296 -11.89 -8.12 0.99
CA ILE A 296 -12.67 -7.76 -0.20
C ILE A 296 -13.35 -6.41 0.01
N ALA A 297 -14.01 -6.20 1.15
CA ALA A 297 -14.68 -4.94 1.46
C ALA A 297 -13.70 -3.75 1.49
N GLN A 298 -12.51 -3.92 2.07
CA GLN A 298 -11.47 -2.88 2.09
C GLN A 298 -10.94 -2.55 0.70
N VAL A 299 -10.67 -3.57 -0.13
CA VAL A 299 -10.24 -3.34 -1.52
C VAL A 299 -11.32 -2.59 -2.29
N ASN A 300 -12.58 -3.02 -2.18
CA ASN A 300 -13.70 -2.36 -2.86
C ASN A 300 -13.89 -0.91 -2.38
N LYS A 301 -13.68 -0.63 -1.10
CA LYS A 301 -13.71 0.74 -0.56
C LYS A 301 -12.63 1.61 -1.22
N VAL A 302 -11.40 1.13 -1.31
CA VAL A 302 -10.31 1.88 -1.96
C VAL A 302 -10.56 2.03 -3.46
N LEU A 303 -11.05 0.99 -4.14
CA LEU A 303 -11.46 1.06 -5.55
C LEU A 303 -12.54 2.13 -5.77
N HIS A 304 -13.47 2.28 -4.84
CA HIS A 304 -14.48 3.34 -4.89
C HIS A 304 -13.86 4.73 -4.69
N GLU A 305 -12.96 4.91 -3.72
CA GLU A 305 -12.27 6.19 -3.45
C GLU A 305 -11.44 6.68 -4.66
N ILE A 306 -10.85 5.76 -5.42
CA ILE A 306 -10.09 6.10 -6.64
C ILE A 306 -10.96 6.22 -7.91
N GLY A 307 -12.27 5.94 -7.81
CA GLY A 307 -13.20 5.99 -8.94
C GLY A 307 -13.14 4.79 -9.90
N ALA A 308 -12.63 3.63 -9.44
CA ALA A 308 -12.58 2.40 -10.22
C ALA A 308 -13.84 1.51 -10.08
N SER A 309 -14.87 1.96 -9.36
CA SER A 309 -16.08 1.16 -9.07
C SER A 309 -16.94 0.83 -10.29
N GLU A 310 -16.79 1.58 -11.39
CA GLU A 310 -17.53 1.34 -12.64
C GLU A 310 -16.86 0.28 -13.52
N VAL A 311 -15.61 -0.08 -13.23
CA VAL A 311 -14.86 -1.05 -14.03
C VAL A 311 -15.37 -2.46 -13.73
N PRO A 312 -15.71 -3.29 -14.74
CA PRO A 312 -16.10 -4.66 -14.53
C PRO A 312 -15.05 -5.44 -13.73
N GLN A 313 -15.50 -6.27 -12.79
CA GLN A 313 -14.63 -7.01 -11.88
C GLN A 313 -14.97 -8.49 -11.87
N ILE A 314 -13.93 -9.33 -11.92
CA ILE A 314 -14.01 -10.78 -11.69
C ILE A 314 -13.22 -11.10 -10.44
N VAL A 315 -13.86 -11.79 -9.48
CA VAL A 315 -13.23 -12.19 -8.22
C VAL A 315 -12.46 -13.49 -8.42
N VAL A 316 -11.16 -13.46 -8.19
CA VAL A 316 -10.27 -14.60 -8.36
C VAL A 316 -9.85 -15.09 -6.97
N TYR A 317 -10.52 -16.12 -6.52
CA TYR A 317 -10.22 -16.87 -5.31
C TYR A 317 -8.96 -17.71 -5.54
N ASN A 318 -7.83 -17.18 -5.10
CA ASN A 318 -6.50 -17.79 -5.23
C ASN A 318 -6.14 -18.63 -4.00
N GLN A 319 -5.11 -19.47 -4.14
CA GLN A 319 -4.54 -20.34 -3.10
C GLN A 319 -5.45 -21.51 -2.67
N ILE A 320 -6.27 -22.01 -3.60
CA ILE A 320 -7.17 -23.16 -3.35
C ILE A 320 -6.44 -24.42 -2.89
N ASP A 321 -5.15 -24.55 -3.24
CA ASP A 321 -4.26 -25.63 -2.81
C ASP A 321 -4.09 -25.69 -1.28
N ARG A 322 -4.22 -24.55 -0.58
CA ARG A 322 -4.13 -24.48 0.89
C ARG A 322 -5.40 -24.94 1.60
N VAL A 323 -6.54 -24.89 0.91
CA VAL A 323 -7.87 -25.20 1.47
C VAL A 323 -8.42 -26.52 0.94
N GLY A 324 -7.73 -27.14 -0.03
CA GLY A 324 -8.16 -28.38 -0.67
C GLY A 324 -9.41 -28.19 -1.54
N LEU A 325 -9.56 -27.00 -2.14
CA LEU A 325 -10.64 -26.71 -3.08
C LEU A 325 -10.21 -27.02 -4.51
N GLU A 326 -11.14 -27.53 -5.31
CA GLU A 326 -10.91 -27.78 -6.73
C GLU A 326 -11.09 -26.50 -7.56
N PRO A 327 -10.38 -26.37 -8.71
CA PRO A 327 -10.59 -25.28 -9.65
C PRO A 327 -12.05 -25.23 -10.13
N ALA A 328 -12.65 -24.05 -10.11
CA ALA A 328 -14.05 -23.87 -10.47
C ALA A 328 -14.33 -22.47 -11.03
N ILE A 329 -15.40 -22.36 -11.82
CA ILE A 329 -15.88 -21.11 -12.41
C ILE A 329 -17.27 -20.81 -11.84
N GLY A 330 -17.43 -19.65 -11.21
CA GLY A 330 -18.72 -19.12 -10.82
C GLY A 330 -19.28 -18.21 -11.91
N ARG A 331 -20.55 -18.43 -12.28
CA ARG A 331 -21.28 -17.62 -13.25
C ARG A 331 -22.50 -16.95 -12.60
N ASP A 332 -22.88 -15.77 -13.08
CA ASP A 332 -24.15 -15.11 -12.70
C ASP A 332 -25.37 -15.71 -13.44
N GLU A 333 -26.56 -15.18 -13.13
CA GLU A 333 -27.83 -15.58 -13.76
C GLU A 333 -27.86 -15.35 -15.28
N TYR A 334 -27.00 -14.47 -15.79
CA TYR A 334 -26.82 -14.18 -17.21
C TYR A 334 -25.71 -15.02 -17.85
N GLY A 335 -25.13 -15.98 -17.11
CA GLY A 335 -24.07 -16.86 -17.58
C GLY A 335 -22.69 -16.24 -17.65
N ARG A 336 -22.49 -15.01 -17.14
CA ARG A 336 -21.21 -14.30 -17.14
C ARG A 336 -20.33 -14.79 -16.00
N ILE A 337 -19.04 -14.96 -16.27
CA ILE A 337 -18.07 -15.36 -15.24
C ILE A 337 -17.90 -14.21 -14.25
N THR A 338 -18.24 -14.46 -12.98
CA THR A 338 -18.10 -13.49 -11.88
C THR A 338 -17.03 -13.88 -10.88
N SER A 339 -16.74 -15.18 -10.78
CA SER A 339 -15.70 -15.66 -9.89
C SER A 339 -14.95 -16.87 -10.43
N LEU A 340 -13.70 -17.02 -9.99
CA LEU A 340 -12.80 -18.09 -10.39
C LEU A 340 -12.06 -18.62 -9.17
N HIS A 341 -11.95 -19.94 -9.06
CA HIS A 341 -11.11 -20.62 -8.07
C HIS A 341 -9.84 -21.13 -8.75
N VAL A 342 -8.68 -20.66 -8.29
CA VAL A 342 -7.38 -20.94 -8.90
C VAL A 342 -6.28 -21.16 -7.86
N SER A 343 -5.21 -21.85 -8.25
CA SER A 343 -3.95 -21.83 -7.51
C SER A 343 -2.84 -21.26 -8.39
N ALA A 344 -2.37 -20.07 -8.02
CA ALA A 344 -1.19 -19.46 -8.64
C ALA A 344 0.09 -20.24 -8.34
N LYS A 345 0.11 -21.11 -7.32
CA LYS A 345 1.30 -21.87 -6.90
C LYS A 345 1.39 -23.24 -7.58
N THR A 346 0.28 -23.91 -7.83
CA THR A 346 0.28 -25.17 -8.61
C THR A 346 0.16 -24.87 -10.10
N GLY A 347 -0.62 -23.83 -10.44
CA GLY A 347 -0.99 -23.47 -11.81
C GLY A 347 -2.39 -23.94 -12.20
N GLU A 348 -3.07 -24.65 -11.30
CA GLU A 348 -4.43 -25.14 -11.52
C GLU A 348 -5.43 -23.99 -11.64
N GLY A 349 -6.35 -24.09 -12.60
CA GLY A 349 -7.37 -23.07 -12.86
C GLY A 349 -6.89 -21.81 -13.60
N LEU A 350 -5.60 -21.67 -13.91
CA LEU A 350 -5.11 -20.49 -14.64
C LEU A 350 -5.66 -20.38 -16.07
N ASP A 351 -6.03 -21.49 -16.69
CA ASP A 351 -6.69 -21.48 -18.00
C ASP A 351 -8.09 -20.85 -17.92
N PHE A 352 -8.74 -20.89 -16.75
CA PHE A 352 -10.01 -20.21 -16.53
C PHE A 352 -9.86 -18.69 -16.51
N LEU A 353 -8.71 -18.16 -16.08
CA LEU A 353 -8.42 -16.72 -16.20
C LEU A 353 -8.34 -16.30 -17.66
N ARG A 354 -7.70 -17.11 -18.50
CA ARG A 354 -7.63 -16.86 -19.96
C ARG A 354 -9.01 -16.91 -20.59
N LEU A 355 -9.81 -17.90 -20.22
CA LEU A 355 -11.20 -18.03 -20.67
C LEU A 355 -12.05 -16.83 -20.24
N ALA A 356 -11.95 -16.39 -18.99
CA ALA A 356 -12.71 -15.26 -18.46
C ALA A 356 -12.37 -13.95 -19.17
N MET A 357 -11.08 -13.69 -19.44
CA MET A 357 -10.67 -12.54 -20.25
C MET A 357 -11.22 -12.62 -21.68
N ALA A 358 -11.28 -13.82 -22.27
CA ALA A 358 -11.86 -14.05 -23.60
C ALA A 358 -13.36 -13.82 -23.68
N GLU A 359 -14.12 -14.37 -22.74
CA GLU A 359 -15.58 -14.16 -22.68
C GLU A 359 -15.90 -12.67 -22.44
N HIS A 360 -15.17 -12.00 -21.54
CA HIS A 360 -15.36 -10.57 -21.28
C HIS A 360 -15.06 -9.71 -22.50
N TYR A 361 -13.95 -9.98 -23.20
CA TYR A 361 -13.61 -9.26 -24.43
C TYR A 361 -14.68 -9.38 -25.50
N GLN A 362 -15.22 -10.59 -25.72
CA GLN A 362 -16.28 -10.82 -26.69
C GLN A 362 -17.58 -10.12 -26.30
N TYR A 363 -17.90 -10.06 -25.01
CA TYR A 363 -19.07 -9.33 -24.50
C TYR A 363 -18.95 -7.83 -24.80
N VAL A 364 -17.81 -7.21 -24.48
CA VAL A 364 -17.55 -5.79 -24.76
C VAL A 364 -17.61 -5.50 -26.26
N GLN A 365 -17.07 -6.38 -27.10
CA GLN A 365 -17.17 -6.22 -28.56
C GLN A 365 -18.60 -6.26 -29.07
N LYS A 366 -19.43 -7.19 -28.57
CA LYS A 366 -20.85 -7.29 -28.96
C LYS A 366 -21.61 -6.01 -28.61
N GLN A 367 -21.45 -5.50 -27.40
CA GLN A 367 -22.09 -4.25 -26.98
C GLN A 367 -21.65 -3.05 -27.84
N SER A 368 -20.36 -2.93 -28.15
CA SER A 368 -19.87 -1.84 -29.01
C SER A 368 -20.40 -1.91 -30.45
N THR A 369 -20.66 -3.14 -30.95
CA THR A 369 -21.20 -3.35 -32.30
C THR A 369 -22.70 -3.04 -32.34
N GLU A 370 -23.43 -3.36 -31.29
CA GLU A 370 -24.86 -3.03 -31.14
C GLU A 370 -25.07 -1.53 -30.98
N GLU A 371 -24.29 -0.83 -30.13
CA GLU A 371 -24.37 0.64 -30.00
C GLU A 371 -24.06 1.37 -31.31
N SER A 372 -23.12 0.85 -32.11
CA SER A 372 -22.77 1.42 -33.42
C SER A 372 -23.83 1.19 -34.50
N ALA A 373 -24.75 0.23 -34.30
CA ALA A 373 -25.84 -0.06 -35.23
C ALA A 373 -27.11 0.78 -34.97
N PHE A 374 -27.17 1.48 -33.84
CA PHE A 374 -28.26 2.39 -33.48
C PHE A 374 -27.96 3.88 -33.74
N VAL A 375 -26.77 4.20 -34.28
CA VAL A 375 -26.37 5.53 -34.78
C VAL A 375 -26.36 5.48 -36.31
#